data_AF-A0A6B2TIL4-F1
#
_entry.id   AF-A0A6B2TIL4-F1
#
_cell.length_a   1.000
_cell.length_b   1.000
_cell.length_c   1.000
_cell.angle_alpha   90.00
_cell.angle_beta   90.00
_cell.angle_gamma   90.00
#
_symmetry.space_group_name_H-M   'P 1'
#
loop_
_entity.id
_entity.type
_entity.pdbx_description
1 polymer ?
#
loop_
_entity_poly.entity_id
_entity_poly.type
_entity_poly.pdbx_seq_one_letter_code
_entity_poly.pdbx_strand_id
1 'polypeptide(L)'
;MALVDQLPALMGVVIGTLGSYAVQSLTERRRWTRQREERWDEKRFETYGRYGNALKSQLRVAQRIGAALGAPDTADPLEPAEGLPLLAEAESHRATEWESVLLVGDAATIAAARRWHEMVWTIELLVREGPVEAEMWTRAHRLASAARDAFYESARRDLGIAGAPPPPGEWPRSWRAELSG
;
A
#
# COMPACT_ATOMS: atom_id res chain seq x y z
N MET A 1 59.11 43.62 8.20
CA MET A 1 57.78 43.88 8.78
C MET A 1 56.61 43.41 7.91
N ALA A 2 56.79 42.91 6.69
CA ALA A 2 55.66 42.57 5.80
C ALA A 2 54.85 41.30 6.17
N LEU A 3 55.42 40.35 6.91
CA LEU A 3 54.75 39.08 7.20
C LEU A 3 53.73 39.20 8.35
N VAL A 4 54.03 40.04 9.35
CA VAL A 4 53.16 40.24 10.53
C VAL A 4 51.90 41.04 10.14
N ASP A 5 52.02 41.99 9.21
CA ASP A 5 50.88 42.75 8.67
C ASP A 5 49.93 41.92 7.79
N GLN A 6 50.40 40.78 7.26
CA GLN A 6 49.59 39.88 6.41
C GLN A 6 48.89 38.76 7.20
N LEU A 7 49.28 38.53 8.46
CA LEU A 7 48.66 37.52 9.32
C LEU A 7 47.14 37.68 9.47
N PRO A 8 46.57 38.90 9.64
CA PRO A 8 45.12 39.08 9.74
C PRO A 8 44.39 38.65 8.46
N ALA A 9 44.97 38.98 7.29
CA ALA A 9 44.39 38.61 5.99
C ALA A 9 44.45 37.10 5.75
N LEU A 10 45.57 36.45 6.09
CA LEU A 10 45.72 34.99 6.00
C LEU A 10 44.75 34.27 6.93
N MET A 11 44.58 34.74 8.17
CA MET A 11 43.58 34.19 9.09
C MET A 11 42.16 34.35 8.54
N GLY A 12 41.82 35.50 7.95
CA GLY A 12 40.53 35.72 7.30
C GLY A 12 40.24 34.73 6.17
N VAL A 13 41.23 34.42 5.33
CA VAL A 13 41.08 33.42 4.25
C VAL A 13 40.91 32.00 4.79
N VAL A 14 41.68 31.62 5.82
CA VAL A 14 41.55 30.29 6.44
C VAL A 14 40.18 30.12 7.10
N ILE A 15 39.71 31.13 7.84
CA ILE A 15 38.38 31.12 8.45
C ILE A 15 37.29 31.10 7.37
N GLY A 16 37.44 31.89 6.30
CA GLY A 16 36.48 31.95 5.20
C GLY A 16 36.37 30.64 4.42
N THR A 17 37.49 29.97 4.17
CA THR A 17 37.51 28.67 3.46
C THR A 17 36.96 27.54 4.31
N LEU A 18 37.33 27.45 5.59
CA LEU A 18 36.77 26.47 6.53
C LEU A 18 35.27 26.70 6.75
N GLY A 19 34.84 27.96 6.91
CA GLY A 19 33.43 28.32 7.02
C GLY A 19 32.63 27.97 5.75
N SER A 20 33.18 28.27 4.57
CA SER A 20 32.54 27.93 3.28
C SER A 20 32.41 26.41 3.10
N TYR A 21 33.45 25.65 3.43
CA TYR A 21 33.42 24.19 3.36
C TYR A 21 32.40 23.58 4.35
N ALA A 22 32.33 24.09 5.58
CA ALA A 22 31.36 23.63 6.57
C ALA A 22 29.92 23.90 6.11
N VAL A 23 29.62 25.10 5.64
CA VAL A 23 28.30 25.49 5.10
C VAL A 23 27.92 24.65 3.88
N GLN A 24 28.88 24.43 2.97
CA GLN A 24 28.67 23.61 1.79
C GLN A 24 28.36 22.15 2.18
N SER A 25 29.12 21.54 3.09
CA SER A 25 28.90 20.16 3.53
C SER A 25 27.55 19.96 4.23
N LEU A 26 27.10 20.94 5.03
CA LEU A 26 25.80 20.90 5.69
C LEU A 26 24.65 21.02 4.69
N THR A 27 24.83 21.86 3.67
CA THR A 27 23.84 22.05 2.60
C THR A 27 23.74 20.81 1.71
N GLU A 28 24.86 20.20 1.35
CA GLU A 28 24.93 18.94 0.61
C GLU A 28 24.31 17.79 1.40
N ARG A 29 24.59 17.66 2.70
CA ARG A 29 23.95 16.65 3.57
C ARG A 29 22.44 16.82 3.63
N ARG A 30 21.95 18.05 3.78
CA ARG A 30 20.50 18.34 3.80
C ARG A 30 19.84 18.02 2.45
N ARG A 31 20.49 18.38 1.34
CA ARG A 31 20.01 18.05 -0.02
C ARG A 31 19.99 16.54 -0.25
N TRP A 32 21.04 15.82 0.17
CA TRP A 32 21.13 14.36 0.07
C TRP A 32 20.05 13.66 0.88
N THR A 33 19.78 14.15 2.09
CA THR A 33 18.75 13.57 2.98
C THR A 33 17.36 13.73 2.35
N ARG A 34 17.01 14.93 1.86
CA ARG A 34 15.73 15.18 1.18
C ARG A 34 15.54 14.33 -0.08
N GLN A 35 16.55 14.28 -0.95
CA GLN A 35 16.47 13.45 -2.16
C GLN A 35 16.33 11.96 -1.85
N ARG A 36 16.91 11.51 -0.73
CA ARG A 36 16.80 10.12 -0.27
C ARG A 36 15.42 9.86 0.32
N GLU A 37 14.88 10.77 1.14
CA GLU A 37 13.51 10.72 1.66
C GLU A 37 12.49 10.66 0.52
N GLU A 38 12.60 11.52 -0.49
CA GLU A 38 11.72 11.55 -1.67
C GLU A 38 11.70 10.21 -2.44
N ARG A 39 12.87 9.59 -2.64
CA ARG A 39 12.95 8.27 -3.31
C ARG A 39 12.33 7.15 -2.48
N TRP A 40 12.46 7.22 -1.16
CA TRP A 40 11.85 6.24 -0.27
C TRP A 40 10.33 6.44 -0.19
N ASP A 41 9.82 7.67 -0.26
CA ASP A 41 8.39 7.95 -0.41
C ASP A 41 7.84 7.37 -1.72
N GLU A 42 8.51 7.65 -2.85
CA GLU A 42 8.12 7.12 -4.16
C GLU A 42 8.10 5.58 -4.16
N LYS A 43 9.14 4.95 -3.60
CA LYS A 43 9.22 3.49 -3.53
C LYS A 43 8.14 2.89 -2.64
N ARG A 44 7.81 3.53 -1.52
CA ARG A 44 6.70 3.11 -0.64
C ARG A 44 5.36 3.22 -1.35
N PHE A 45 5.09 4.35 -2.01
CA PHE A 45 3.85 4.57 -2.76
C PHE A 45 3.65 3.49 -3.84
N GLU A 46 4.69 3.24 -4.64
CA GLU A 46 4.68 2.21 -5.68
C GLU A 46 4.43 0.82 -5.09
N THR A 47 5.09 0.49 -3.98
CA THR A 47 4.98 -0.81 -3.31
C THR A 47 3.60 -1.03 -2.71
N TYR A 48 3.04 -0.04 -2.01
CA TYR A 48 1.67 -0.12 -1.48
C TYR A 48 0.63 -0.22 -2.59
N GLY A 49 0.83 0.50 -3.69
CA GLY A 49 -0.03 0.44 -4.87
C GLY A 49 -0.04 -0.96 -5.50
N ARG A 50 1.14 -1.54 -5.77
CA ARG A 50 1.26 -2.91 -6.31
C ARG A 50 0.64 -3.95 -5.40
N TYR A 51 0.95 -3.90 -4.11
CA TYR A 51 0.41 -4.85 -3.14
C TYR A 51 -1.12 -4.79 -3.07
N GLY A 52 -1.68 -3.58 -3.00
CA GLY A 52 -3.13 -3.40 -3.02
C GLY A 52 -3.79 -3.89 -4.32
N ASN A 53 -3.11 -3.75 -5.47
CA ASN A 53 -3.59 -4.31 -6.73
C ASN A 53 -3.53 -5.85 -6.74
N ALA A 54 -2.46 -6.45 -6.20
CA ALA A 54 -2.35 -7.90 -6.10
C ALA A 54 -3.48 -8.51 -5.25
N LEU A 55 -3.80 -7.92 -4.09
CA LEU A 55 -4.93 -8.33 -3.25
C LEU A 55 -6.28 -8.18 -3.96
N LYS A 56 -6.49 -7.08 -4.69
CA LYS A 56 -7.73 -6.87 -5.48
C LYS A 56 -7.87 -7.91 -6.59
N SER A 57 -6.79 -8.25 -7.27
CA SER A 57 -6.78 -9.28 -8.30
C SER A 57 -7.13 -10.65 -7.72
N GLN A 58 -6.51 -11.03 -6.59
CA GLN A 58 -6.84 -12.26 -5.87
C GLN A 58 -8.33 -12.29 -5.44
N LEU A 59 -8.82 -11.21 -4.82
CA LEU A 59 -10.22 -11.08 -4.43
C LEU A 59 -11.17 -11.21 -5.63
N ARG A 60 -10.83 -10.60 -6.78
CA ARG A 60 -11.66 -10.67 -8.00
C ARG A 60 -11.78 -12.11 -8.50
N VAL A 61 -10.71 -12.90 -8.47
CA VAL A 61 -10.78 -14.31 -8.87
C VAL A 61 -11.67 -15.10 -7.91
N ALA A 62 -11.47 -14.94 -6.59
CA ALA A 62 -12.30 -15.59 -5.58
C ALA A 62 -13.79 -15.23 -5.73
N GLN A 63 -14.10 -13.96 -5.97
CA GLN A 63 -15.45 -13.48 -6.24
C GLN A 63 -16.10 -14.22 -7.43
N ARG A 64 -15.40 -14.32 -8.56
CA ARG A 64 -15.91 -15.01 -9.75
C ARG A 64 -16.17 -16.50 -9.51
N ILE A 65 -15.33 -17.16 -8.70
CA ILE A 65 -15.59 -18.54 -8.26
C ILE A 65 -16.84 -18.59 -7.39
N GLY A 66 -16.96 -17.67 -6.42
CA GLY A 66 -18.15 -17.53 -5.60
C GLY A 66 -19.43 -17.36 -6.44
N ALA A 67 -19.38 -16.58 -7.52
CA ALA A 67 -20.52 -16.41 -8.43
C ALA A 67 -20.94 -17.72 -9.11
N ALA A 68 -19.98 -18.55 -9.55
CA ALA A 68 -20.28 -19.88 -10.10
C ALA A 68 -20.90 -20.82 -9.04
N LEU A 69 -20.53 -20.63 -7.77
CA LEU A 69 -21.07 -21.36 -6.62
C LEU A 69 -22.41 -20.79 -6.10
N GLY A 70 -22.98 -19.79 -6.76
CA GLY A 70 -24.27 -19.20 -6.40
C GLY A 70 -24.20 -18.04 -5.39
N ALA A 71 -23.00 -17.52 -5.08
CA ALA A 71 -22.86 -16.37 -4.21
C ALA A 71 -23.45 -15.10 -4.85
N PRO A 72 -24.17 -14.26 -4.07
CA PRO A 72 -24.87 -13.11 -4.62
C PRO A 72 -23.93 -11.97 -5.03
N ASP A 73 -24.51 -11.01 -5.78
CA ASP A 73 -23.94 -9.69 -6.08
C ASP A 73 -22.57 -9.69 -6.76
N THR A 74 -22.27 -10.79 -7.47
CA THR A 74 -21.04 -10.96 -8.24
C THR A 74 -21.36 -11.35 -9.68
N ALA A 75 -20.69 -10.69 -10.63
CA ALA A 75 -20.84 -10.95 -12.06
C ALA A 75 -19.67 -11.79 -12.59
N ASP A 76 -19.77 -12.23 -13.86
CA ASP A 76 -18.72 -12.95 -14.60
C ASP A 76 -18.26 -14.26 -13.93
N PRO A 77 -19.15 -15.24 -13.73
CA PRO A 77 -18.84 -16.49 -13.05
C PRO A 77 -17.64 -17.22 -13.67
N LEU A 78 -16.90 -17.91 -12.82
CA LEU A 78 -15.73 -18.70 -13.20
C LEU A 78 -15.80 -20.04 -12.47
N GLU A 79 -15.86 -21.13 -13.23
CA GLU A 79 -15.98 -22.46 -12.65
C GLU A 79 -14.79 -22.77 -11.72
N PRO A 80 -14.99 -23.42 -10.56
CA PRO A 80 -13.90 -23.70 -9.61
C PRO A 80 -12.71 -24.42 -10.24
N ALA A 81 -12.96 -25.35 -11.17
CA ALA A 81 -11.90 -26.09 -11.87
C ALA A 81 -10.96 -25.18 -12.68
N GLU A 82 -11.48 -24.10 -13.24
CA GLU A 82 -10.72 -23.11 -14.02
C GLU A 82 -10.19 -21.97 -13.13
N GLY A 83 -10.93 -21.61 -12.10
CA GLY A 83 -10.63 -20.48 -11.22
C GLY A 83 -9.58 -20.76 -10.15
N LEU A 84 -9.55 -21.97 -9.57
CA LEU A 84 -8.60 -22.30 -8.50
C LEU A 84 -7.12 -22.20 -8.93
N PRO A 85 -6.72 -22.62 -10.14
CA PRO A 85 -5.37 -22.37 -10.64
C PRO A 85 -5.02 -20.87 -10.73
N LEU A 86 -5.94 -20.06 -11.27
CA LEU A 86 -5.76 -18.59 -11.37
C LEU A 86 -5.70 -17.92 -10.00
N LEU A 87 -6.44 -18.46 -9.03
CA LEU A 87 -6.44 -17.98 -7.66
C LEU A 87 -5.08 -18.26 -6.98
N ALA A 88 -4.52 -19.44 -7.20
CA ALA A 88 -3.18 -19.79 -6.71
C ALA A 88 -2.07 -18.94 -7.36
N GLU A 89 -2.21 -18.60 -8.64
CA GLU A 89 -1.30 -17.67 -9.32
C GLU A 89 -1.39 -16.26 -8.72
N ALA A 90 -2.61 -15.74 -8.53
CA ALA A 90 -2.84 -14.44 -7.91
C ALA A 90 -2.31 -14.40 -6.47
N GLU A 91 -2.49 -15.48 -5.70
CA GLU A 91 -1.95 -15.65 -4.36
C GLU A 91 -0.40 -15.59 -4.35
N SER A 92 0.24 -16.30 -5.29
CA SER A 92 1.70 -16.32 -5.44
C SER A 92 2.25 -14.94 -5.80
N HIS A 93 1.58 -14.22 -6.69
CA HIS A 93 1.93 -12.84 -7.03
C HIS A 93 1.79 -11.91 -5.81
N ARG A 94 0.69 -12.01 -5.05
CA ARG A 94 0.50 -11.25 -3.82
C ARG A 94 1.55 -11.58 -2.75
N ALA A 95 1.99 -12.83 -2.65
CA ALA A 95 3.07 -13.22 -1.75
C ALA A 95 4.40 -12.55 -2.13
N THR A 96 4.71 -12.46 -3.42
CA THR A 96 5.91 -11.73 -3.90
C THR A 96 5.86 -10.25 -3.53
N GLU A 97 4.73 -9.58 -3.77
CA GLU A 97 4.57 -8.15 -3.42
C GLU A 97 4.61 -7.91 -1.90
N TRP A 98 4.19 -8.90 -1.10
CA TRP A 98 4.22 -8.80 0.37
C TRP A 98 5.63 -8.61 0.93
N GLU A 99 6.63 -9.29 0.36
CA GLU A 99 8.03 -9.15 0.81
C GLU A 99 8.52 -7.70 0.67
N SER A 100 8.10 -7.01 -0.40
CA SER A 100 8.45 -5.60 -0.58
C SER A 100 7.80 -4.70 0.48
N VAL A 101 6.54 -4.96 0.84
CA VAL A 101 5.82 -4.22 1.89
C VAL A 101 6.52 -4.34 3.24
N LEU A 102 7.02 -5.54 3.58
CA LEU A 102 7.78 -5.76 4.82
C LEU A 102 9.07 -4.95 4.90
N LEU A 103 9.71 -4.69 3.77
CA LEU A 103 10.99 -3.97 3.72
C LEU A 103 10.83 -2.46 3.80
N VAL A 104 9.74 -1.92 3.27
CA VAL A 104 9.59 -0.47 3.08
C VAL A 104 8.56 0.16 4.00
N GLY A 105 7.62 -0.62 4.56
CA GLY A 105 6.51 -0.06 5.30
C GLY A 105 6.75 0.12 6.79
N ASP A 106 6.01 1.07 7.39
CA ASP A 106 5.96 1.20 8.84
C ASP A 106 5.13 0.08 9.48
N ALA A 107 5.34 -0.14 10.78
CA ALA A 107 4.68 -1.24 11.49
C ALA A 107 3.15 -1.16 11.44
N ALA A 108 2.58 0.05 11.48
CA ALA A 108 1.14 0.25 11.44
C ALA A 108 0.55 -0.10 10.06
N THR A 109 1.20 0.31 8.98
CA THR A 109 0.78 -0.02 7.61
C THR A 109 0.95 -1.50 7.31
N ILE A 110 2.06 -2.12 7.74
CA ILE A 110 2.27 -3.57 7.63
C ILE A 110 1.15 -4.34 8.35
N ALA A 111 0.79 -3.94 9.57
CA ALA A 111 -0.27 -4.60 10.32
C ALA A 111 -1.65 -4.43 9.64
N ALA A 112 -1.96 -3.25 9.10
CA ALA A 112 -3.21 -3.02 8.38
C ALA A 112 -3.27 -3.81 7.06
N ALA A 113 -2.16 -3.85 6.31
CA ALA A 113 -2.01 -4.64 5.10
C ALA A 113 -2.22 -6.13 5.36
N ARG A 114 -1.64 -6.66 6.44
CA ARG A 114 -1.82 -8.06 6.86
C ARG A 114 -3.28 -8.38 7.20
N ARG A 115 -3.97 -7.49 7.93
CA ARG A 115 -5.41 -7.68 8.19
C ARG A 115 -6.21 -7.74 6.90
N TRP A 116 -5.91 -6.89 5.91
CA TRP A 116 -6.61 -6.95 4.62
C TRP A 116 -6.33 -8.26 3.89
N HIS A 117 -5.08 -8.71 3.85
CA HIS A 117 -4.71 -10.03 3.35
C HIS A 117 -5.53 -11.14 4.02
N GLU A 118 -5.54 -11.22 5.35
CA GLU A 118 -6.27 -12.26 6.09
C GLU A 118 -7.77 -12.30 5.72
N MET A 119 -8.39 -11.13 5.51
CA MET A 119 -9.79 -11.07 5.07
C MET A 119 -10.00 -11.54 3.63
N VAL A 120 -9.07 -11.21 2.72
CA VAL A 120 -9.10 -11.75 1.34
C VAL A 120 -8.90 -13.27 1.35
N TRP A 121 -7.99 -13.78 2.18
CA TRP A 121 -7.77 -15.21 2.33
C TRP A 121 -8.99 -15.92 2.94
N THR A 122 -9.69 -15.28 3.87
CA THR A 122 -10.96 -15.83 4.41
C THR A 122 -11.98 -16.06 3.28
N ILE A 123 -12.14 -15.09 2.36
CA ILE A 123 -13.03 -15.24 1.20
C ILE A 123 -12.56 -16.37 0.27
N GLU A 124 -11.25 -16.52 0.10
CA GLU A 124 -10.67 -17.60 -0.66
C GLU A 124 -11.00 -18.99 -0.08
N LEU A 125 -10.87 -19.14 1.23
CA LEU A 125 -11.21 -20.39 1.92
C LEU A 125 -12.69 -20.74 1.73
N LEU A 126 -13.58 -19.74 1.84
CA LEU A 126 -15.02 -19.95 1.62
C LEU A 126 -15.31 -20.56 0.24
N VAL A 127 -14.69 -20.05 -0.82
CA VAL A 127 -14.95 -20.57 -2.19
C VAL A 127 -14.26 -21.92 -2.47
N ARG A 128 -13.24 -22.29 -1.68
CA ARG A 128 -12.61 -23.62 -1.74
C ARG A 128 -13.46 -24.70 -1.05
N GLU A 129 -14.22 -24.32 -0.04
CA GLU A 129 -15.10 -25.21 0.72
C GLU A 129 -16.42 -25.53 -0.01
N GLY A 130 -16.82 -24.71 -0.98
CA GLY A 130 -17.98 -24.93 -1.84
C GLY A 130 -19.01 -23.79 -1.77
N PRO A 131 -20.30 -24.06 -1.99
CA PRO A 131 -21.35 -23.04 -1.91
C PRO A 131 -21.35 -22.30 -0.56
N VAL A 132 -21.42 -20.97 -0.63
CA VAL A 132 -21.31 -20.08 0.55
C VAL A 132 -22.66 -19.46 0.86
N GLU A 133 -23.07 -19.52 2.12
CA GLU A 133 -24.24 -18.81 2.66
C GLU A 133 -24.17 -17.30 2.35
N ALA A 134 -25.27 -16.73 1.87
CA ALA A 134 -25.30 -15.33 1.39
C ALA A 134 -24.91 -14.33 2.49
N GLU A 135 -25.38 -14.52 3.73
CA GLU A 135 -25.04 -13.65 4.85
C GLU A 135 -23.54 -13.71 5.18
N MET A 136 -22.97 -14.92 5.18
CA MET A 136 -21.54 -15.14 5.44
C MET A 136 -20.68 -14.51 4.34
N TRP A 137 -21.05 -14.73 3.08
CA TRP A 137 -20.42 -14.10 1.93
C TRP A 137 -20.42 -12.58 2.06
N THR A 138 -21.57 -12.01 2.44
CA THR A 138 -21.71 -10.57 2.59
C THR A 138 -20.90 -10.02 3.75
N ARG A 139 -20.88 -10.72 4.88
CA ARG A 139 -20.10 -10.33 6.05
C ARG A 139 -18.60 -10.34 5.72
N ALA A 140 -18.10 -11.37 5.06
CA ALA A 140 -16.69 -11.48 4.68
C ALA A 140 -16.25 -10.32 3.77
N HIS A 141 -17.06 -9.96 2.78
CA HIS A 141 -16.80 -8.84 1.88
C HIS A 141 -16.79 -7.47 2.59
N ARG A 142 -17.71 -7.25 3.54
CA ARG A 142 -17.71 -6.03 4.36
C ARG A 142 -16.45 -5.93 5.22
N LEU A 143 -16.01 -7.03 5.82
CA LEU A 143 -14.78 -7.08 6.61
C LEU A 143 -13.54 -6.84 5.75
N ALA A 144 -13.45 -7.45 4.57
CA ALA A 144 -12.36 -7.21 3.62
C ALA A 144 -12.33 -5.75 3.14
N SER A 145 -13.49 -5.14 2.92
CA SER A 145 -13.59 -3.73 2.53
C SER A 145 -13.12 -2.79 3.64
N ALA A 146 -13.58 -3.00 4.88
CA ALA A 146 -13.11 -2.23 6.03
C ALA A 146 -11.59 -2.36 6.26
N ALA A 147 -11.03 -3.57 6.10
CA ALA A 147 -9.60 -3.81 6.22
C ALA A 147 -8.79 -3.12 5.12
N ARG A 148 -9.30 -3.12 3.88
CA ARG A 148 -8.71 -2.34 2.77
C ARG A 148 -8.64 -0.86 3.10
N ASP A 149 -9.72 -0.30 3.62
CA ASP A 149 -9.79 1.13 3.90
C ASP A 149 -8.82 1.52 5.02
N ALA A 150 -8.69 0.69 6.06
CA ALA A 150 -7.69 0.84 7.12
C ALA A 150 -6.24 0.73 6.59
N PHE A 151 -5.99 -0.12 5.59
CA PHE A 151 -4.70 -0.18 4.91
C PHE A 151 -4.40 1.12 4.16
N TYR A 152 -5.34 1.64 3.37
CA TYR A 152 -5.12 2.89 2.64
C TYR A 152 -4.97 4.10 3.55
N GLU A 153 -5.72 4.16 4.66
CA GLU A 153 -5.53 5.19 5.68
C GLU A 153 -4.13 5.13 6.28
N SER A 154 -3.65 3.94 6.64
CA SER A 154 -2.30 3.76 7.21
C SER A 154 -1.21 4.10 6.19
N ALA A 155 -1.34 3.61 4.96
CA ALA A 155 -0.41 3.90 3.88
C ALA A 155 -0.32 5.41 3.57
N ARG A 156 -1.45 6.13 3.56
CA ARG A 156 -1.46 7.60 3.39
C ARG A 156 -0.75 8.31 4.53
N ARG A 157 -0.98 7.88 5.77
CA ARG A 157 -0.29 8.44 6.95
C ARG A 157 1.22 8.21 6.87
N ASP A 158 1.65 7.00 6.52
CA ASP A 158 3.07 6.67 6.37
C ASP A 158 3.74 7.50 5.26
N LEU A 159 3.03 7.76 4.15
CA LEU A 159 3.49 8.62 3.06
C LEU A 159 3.36 10.14 3.34
N GLY A 160 2.90 10.54 4.53
CA GLY A 160 2.68 11.96 4.86
C GLY A 160 1.57 12.64 4.06
N ILE A 161 0.66 11.87 3.44
CA ILE A 161 -0.45 12.39 2.65
C ILE A 161 -1.59 12.81 3.59
N ALA A 162 -1.92 14.09 3.59
CA ALA A 162 -2.97 14.64 4.43
C ALA A 162 -4.39 14.20 4.01
N GLY A 163 -5.29 14.15 4.99
CA GLY A 163 -6.72 13.86 4.80
C GLY A 163 -7.04 12.37 4.73
N ALA A 164 -8.24 12.04 5.19
CA ALA A 164 -8.79 10.69 5.13
C ALA A 164 -8.91 10.21 3.67
N PRO A 165 -8.79 8.89 3.41
CA PRO A 165 -9.17 8.36 2.12
C PRO A 165 -10.65 8.68 1.82
N PRO A 166 -11.05 8.69 0.53
CA PRO A 166 -12.46 8.79 0.17
C PRO A 166 -13.28 7.71 0.89
N PRO A 167 -14.58 7.95 1.14
CA PRO A 167 -15.42 7.01 1.86
C PRO A 167 -15.38 5.62 1.20
N PRO A 168 -15.50 4.55 2.01
CA PRO A 168 -15.58 3.19 1.51
C PRO A 168 -16.61 3.06 0.40
N GLY A 169 -16.26 2.36 -0.68
CA GLY A 169 -17.30 1.83 -1.56
C GLY A 169 -18.14 0.80 -0.81
N GLU A 170 -19.46 0.93 -0.87
CA GLU A 170 -20.37 -0.04 -0.26
C GLU A 170 -20.49 -1.31 -1.12
N TRP A 171 -20.41 -2.46 -0.45
CA TRP A 171 -20.70 -3.76 -1.04
C TRP A 171 -21.69 -4.52 -0.11
N PRO A 172 -22.75 -5.16 -0.64
CA PRO A 172 -23.17 -5.08 -2.05
C PRO A 172 -23.63 -3.66 -2.40
N ARG A 173 -23.53 -3.29 -3.68
CA ARG A 173 -23.76 -1.90 -4.09
C ARG A 173 -25.24 -1.53 -3.94
N SER A 174 -25.52 -0.35 -3.38
CA SER A 174 -26.87 0.20 -3.17
C SER A 174 -27.61 0.64 -4.44
N TRP A 175 -26.92 0.74 -5.59
CA TRP A 175 -27.49 1.33 -6.81
C TRP A 175 -28.82 0.70 -7.26
N ARG A 176 -29.07 -0.58 -6.98
CA ARG A 176 -30.38 -1.19 -7.32
C ARG A 176 -31.53 -0.56 -6.54
N ALA A 177 -31.31 -0.27 -5.26
CA ALA A 177 -32.28 0.42 -4.42
C ALA A 177 -32.50 1.86 -4.93
N GLU A 178 -31.41 2.52 -5.32
CA GLU A 178 -31.44 3.88 -5.88
C GLU A 178 -32.15 3.97 -7.24
N LEU A 179 -32.10 2.92 -8.06
CA LEU A 179 -32.81 2.83 -9.35
C LEU A 179 -34.26 2.35 -9.21
N SER A 180 -34.66 1.84 -8.04
CA SER A 180 -36.00 1.30 -7.79
C SER A 180 -36.96 2.29 -7.10
N GLY A 181 -36.49 3.51 -6.80
CA GLY A 181 -37.31 4.64 -6.33
C GLY A 181 -37.76 5.53 -7.47
#